data_AF-A0A9E4KC37-F1
#
_entry.id   AF-A0A9E4KC37-F1
#
_cell.length_a   1.000
_cell.length_b   1.000
_cell.length_c   1.000
_cell.angle_alpha   90.00
_cell.angle_beta   90.00
_cell.angle_gamma   90.00
#
_symmetry.space_group_name_H-M   'P 1'
#
loop_
_entity.id
_entity.type
_entity.pdbx_description
1 polymer ?
#
loop_
_entity_poly.entity_id
_entity_poly.type
_entity_poly.pdbx_seq_one_letter_code
_entity_poly.pdbx_strand_id
1 'polypeptide(L)'
;MLNINILGYLVLRKPEYNFDELGRGAYLPYAPKIDTIYYGGIDRMEWFDIDEKYYNDTLPNDILKLRDKVIDASRQYNFNVCTCLDDAKKMLAFSNKDQDRNDLIAISLYNKIENTIDAEFEGELLGCDLYCDGFGSLIREGIFNKPELFREYATNLNKNGLFDINKNIIQKYTEMYEIVSVSNNLEQFDGPIKSVSVYKLF
;
A
#
# COMPACT_ATOMS: atom_id res chain seq x y z
N MET A 1 -7.07 1.86 24.48
CA MET A 1 -6.21 2.09 23.31
C MET A 1 -5.54 0.77 22.97
N LEU A 2 -5.54 0.37 21.70
CA LEU A 2 -4.78 -0.79 21.25
C LEU A 2 -3.32 -0.33 21.06
N ASN A 3 -2.36 -1.02 21.66
CA ASN A 3 -0.96 -0.82 21.30
C ASN A 3 -0.76 -1.47 19.93
N ILE A 4 -0.61 -0.63 18.90
CA ILE A 4 -0.40 -1.07 17.53
C ILE A 4 1.04 -0.78 17.16
N ASN A 5 1.70 -1.83 16.68
CA ASN A 5 3.08 -1.80 16.27
C ASN A 5 3.21 -1.20 14.86
N ILE A 6 3.34 0.12 14.76
CA ILE A 6 3.47 0.80 13.47
C ILE A 6 4.90 0.65 12.94
N LEU A 7 5.02 0.13 11.71
CA LEU A 7 6.27 0.04 10.96
C LEU A 7 6.67 1.41 10.40
N GLY A 8 5.67 2.19 9.97
CA GLY A 8 5.81 3.58 9.59
C GLY A 8 4.63 4.07 8.75
N TYR A 9 4.87 5.14 8.00
CA TYR A 9 3.84 5.93 7.32
C TYR A 9 4.13 6.05 5.82
N LEU A 10 3.08 6.05 5.01
CA LEU A 10 3.13 6.23 3.57
C LEU A 10 2.16 7.33 3.13
N VAL A 11 2.58 8.15 2.17
CA VAL A 11 1.65 9.00 1.40
C VAL A 11 1.36 8.29 0.09
N LEU A 12 0.12 7.86 -0.08
CA LEU A 12 -0.34 7.09 -1.24
C LEU A 12 -1.46 7.86 -1.95
N ARG A 13 -1.55 7.75 -3.28
CA ARG A 13 -2.77 8.14 -4.00
C ARG A 13 -4.01 7.49 -3.38
N LYS A 14 -5.11 8.22 -3.26
CA LYS A 14 -6.42 7.65 -2.85
C LYS A 14 -6.79 6.52 -3.83
N PRO A 15 -7.55 5.50 -3.39
CA PRO A 15 -7.82 4.32 -4.21
C PRO A 15 -8.38 4.63 -5.60
N GLU A 16 -9.27 5.62 -5.70
CA GLU A 16 -9.89 6.08 -6.94
C GLU A 16 -8.93 6.81 -7.90
N TYR A 17 -7.78 7.27 -7.41
CA TYR A 17 -6.72 7.93 -8.18
C TYR A 17 -5.47 7.07 -8.35
N ASN A 18 -5.55 5.77 -8.02
CA ASN A 18 -4.43 4.83 -8.12
C ASN A 18 -4.24 4.33 -9.57
N PHE A 19 -3.88 5.23 -10.49
CA PHE A 19 -3.63 4.91 -11.89
C PHE A 19 -2.77 5.98 -12.57
N ASP A 20 -2.10 5.58 -13.65
CA ASP A 20 -1.35 6.48 -14.52
C ASP A 20 -1.96 6.47 -15.92
N GLU A 21 -2.65 7.55 -16.30
CA GLU A 21 -3.29 7.68 -17.63
C GLU A 21 -2.30 7.53 -18.78
N LEU A 22 -1.03 7.86 -18.54
CA LEU A 22 0.04 7.73 -19.53
C LEU A 22 0.52 6.28 -19.71
N GLY A 23 0.14 5.37 -18.81
CA GLY A 23 0.46 3.95 -18.89
C GLY A 23 1.96 3.67 -18.85
N ARG A 24 2.74 4.35 -18.00
CA ARG A 24 4.21 4.20 -17.91
C ARG A 24 4.68 2.85 -17.30
N GLY A 25 3.86 1.81 -17.40
CA GLY A 25 4.21 0.42 -17.08
C GLY A 25 4.16 0.05 -15.59
N ALA A 26 4.48 0.98 -14.69
CA ALA A 26 4.44 0.71 -13.24
C ALA A 26 3.02 0.66 -12.66
N TYR A 27 2.06 1.35 -13.29
CA TYR A 27 0.68 1.44 -12.83
C TYR A 27 -0.30 1.17 -13.97
N LEU A 28 -1.49 0.69 -13.61
CA LEU A 28 -2.57 0.49 -14.56
C LEU A 28 -3.06 1.84 -15.11
N PRO A 29 -3.62 1.87 -16.34
CA PRO A 29 -4.24 3.07 -16.89
C PRO A 29 -5.62 3.38 -16.29
N TYR A 30 -6.08 2.58 -15.33
CA TYR A 30 -7.34 2.75 -14.60
C TYR A 30 -7.16 2.29 -13.16
N ALA A 31 -7.93 2.88 -12.24
CA ALA A 31 -7.89 2.50 -10.83
C ALA A 31 -8.35 1.04 -10.65
N PRO A 32 -7.60 0.17 -9.95
CA PRO A 32 -8.02 -1.21 -9.68
C PRO A 32 -9.32 -1.22 -8.87
N LYS A 33 -10.39 -1.78 -9.46
CA LYS A 33 -11.72 -1.84 -8.83
C LYS A 33 -12.52 -3.08 -9.25
N ILE A 34 -13.40 -3.51 -8.35
CA ILE A 34 -14.47 -4.51 -8.62
C ILE A 34 -15.78 -3.86 -8.23
N ASP A 35 -16.70 -3.76 -9.18
CA ASP A 35 -17.95 -3.01 -9.02
C ASP A 35 -17.70 -1.58 -8.50
N THR A 36 -18.05 -1.32 -7.24
CA THR A 36 -17.86 -0.03 -6.55
C THR A 36 -16.71 -0.02 -5.55
N ILE A 37 -16.01 -1.15 -5.36
CA ILE A 37 -14.94 -1.31 -4.39
C ILE A 37 -13.61 -1.07 -5.09
N TYR A 38 -12.82 -0.12 -4.57
CA TYR A 38 -11.46 0.14 -5.03
C TYR A 38 -10.44 -0.56 -4.15
N TYR A 39 -9.29 -0.91 -4.72
CA TYR A 39 -8.19 -1.46 -3.95
C TYR A 39 -7.56 -0.40 -3.03
N GLY A 40 -7.69 -0.58 -1.71
CA GLY A 40 -7.22 0.35 -0.68
C GLY A 40 -5.91 -0.05 0.02
N GLY A 41 -5.16 -1.01 -0.51
CA GLY A 41 -3.94 -1.52 0.12
C GLY A 41 -2.72 -0.63 -0.04
N ILE A 42 -1.54 -1.22 0.16
CA ILE A 42 -0.27 -0.49 0.17
C ILE A 42 0.36 -0.37 -1.22
N ASP A 43 -0.03 -1.23 -2.16
CA ASP A 43 0.47 -1.27 -3.53
C ASP A 43 -0.26 -0.24 -4.42
N ARG A 44 -0.22 1.01 -3.96
CA ARG A 44 -0.73 2.18 -4.65
C ARG A 44 0.44 3.11 -4.97
N MET A 45 0.21 4.11 -5.80
CA MET A 45 1.22 5.10 -6.20
C MET A 45 1.78 5.86 -4.98
N GLU A 46 2.84 5.36 -4.35
CA GLU A 46 3.49 5.98 -3.21
C GLU A 46 4.33 7.18 -3.64
N TRP A 47 4.25 8.27 -2.87
CA TRP A 47 5.07 9.48 -3.06
C TRP A 47 5.02 10.10 -4.46
N PHE A 48 4.03 9.71 -5.28
CA PHE A 48 4.03 9.97 -6.71
C PHE A 48 4.09 11.45 -7.06
N ASP A 49 3.29 12.31 -6.41
CA ASP A 49 3.34 13.75 -6.65
C ASP A 49 4.70 14.37 -6.28
N ILE A 50 5.39 13.81 -5.27
CA ILE A 50 6.72 14.26 -4.86
C ILE A 50 7.75 13.83 -5.90
N ASP A 51 7.69 12.59 -6.36
CA ASP A 51 8.59 12.07 -7.39
C ASP A 51 8.41 12.79 -8.73
N GLU A 52 7.17 13.10 -9.13
CA GLU A 52 6.89 13.92 -10.31
C GLU A 52 7.56 15.29 -10.22
N LYS A 53 7.54 15.94 -9.05
CA LYS A 53 8.23 17.23 -8.86
C LYS A 53 9.75 17.08 -8.81
N TYR A 54 10.25 15.97 -8.26
CA TYR A 54 11.68 15.65 -8.22
C TYR A 54 12.24 15.47 -9.64
N TYR A 55 11.63 14.63 -10.46
CA TYR A 55 12.08 14.38 -11.83
C TYR A 55 11.93 15.59 -12.76
N ASN A 56 11.09 16.57 -12.38
CA ASN A 56 10.94 17.84 -13.09
C ASN A 56 11.79 18.97 -12.49
N ASP A 57 12.73 18.69 -11.58
CA ASP A 57 13.60 19.69 -10.91
C ASP A 57 12.82 20.86 -10.25
N THR A 58 11.61 20.60 -9.76
CA THR A 58 10.73 21.61 -9.13
C THR A 58 10.40 21.28 -7.67
N LEU A 59 11.03 20.25 -7.10
CA LEU A 59 10.84 19.87 -5.71
C LEU A 59 11.55 20.86 -4.77
N PRO A 60 10.85 21.50 -3.82
CA PRO A 60 11.48 22.38 -2.83
C PRO A 60 12.52 21.65 -1.98
N ASN A 61 13.59 22.35 -1.59
CA ASN A 61 14.73 21.78 -0.87
C ASN A 61 14.38 21.16 0.48
N ASP A 62 13.39 21.70 1.19
CA ASP A 62 12.90 21.14 2.45
C ASP A 62 12.20 19.79 2.24
N ILE A 63 11.38 19.66 1.19
CA ILE A 63 10.73 18.38 0.83
C ILE A 63 11.74 17.38 0.27
N LEU A 64 12.72 17.83 -0.53
CA LEU A 64 13.80 16.98 -1.03
C LEU A 64 14.55 16.29 0.11
N LYS A 65 14.89 17.03 1.18
CA LYS A 65 15.53 16.46 2.37
C LYS A 65 14.68 15.40 3.07
N LEU A 66 13.36 15.59 3.10
CA LEU A 66 12.44 14.60 3.67
C LEU A 66 12.38 13.34 2.81
N ARG A 67 12.32 13.50 1.48
CA ARG A 67 12.36 12.39 0.52
C ARG A 67 13.65 11.56 0.68
N ASP A 68 14.80 12.22 0.72
CA ASP A 68 16.09 11.53 0.88
C ASP A 68 16.16 10.76 2.21
N LYS A 69 15.64 11.37 3.29
CA LYS A 69 15.52 10.70 4.60
C LYS A 69 14.64 9.45 4.53
N VAL A 70 13.52 9.48 3.79
CA VAL A 70 12.64 8.32 3.59
C VAL A 70 13.37 7.22 2.83
N ILE A 71 14.02 7.55 1.71
CA ILE A 71 14.76 6.58 0.89
C ILE A 71 15.87 5.91 1.71
N ASP A 72 16.64 6.69 2.46
CA ASP A 72 17.73 6.17 3.29
C ASP A 72 17.23 5.25 4.41
N ALA A 73 16.11 5.58 5.05
CA ALA A 73 15.49 4.76 6.08
C ALA A 73 14.85 3.47 5.52
N SER A 74 14.49 3.47 4.23
CA SER A 74 13.72 2.40 3.60
C SER A 74 14.56 1.36 2.89
N ARG A 75 15.89 1.46 2.88
CA ARG A 75 16.79 0.53 2.17
C ARG A 75 16.62 -0.95 2.53
N GLN A 76 15.98 -1.24 3.66
CA GLN A 76 15.67 -2.59 4.14
C GLN A 76 14.30 -3.13 3.69
N TYR A 77 13.49 -2.31 3.00
CA TYR A 77 12.15 -2.64 2.52
C TYR A 77 12.04 -2.33 1.02
N ASN A 78 11.18 -3.06 0.31
CA ASN A 78 10.89 -2.80 -1.11
C ASN A 78 9.81 -1.70 -1.31
N PHE A 79 9.50 -0.94 -0.26
CA PHE A 79 8.63 0.23 -0.31
C PHE A 79 9.19 1.33 0.61
N ASN A 80 9.01 2.58 0.19
CA ASN A 80 9.59 3.75 0.84
C ASN A 80 8.75 4.19 2.07
N VAL A 81 9.16 3.82 3.28
CA VAL A 81 8.47 4.12 4.54
C VAL A 81 9.04 5.36 5.23
N CYS A 82 8.18 6.30 5.62
CA CYS A 82 8.54 7.37 6.54
C CYS A 82 8.35 6.92 7.99
N THR A 83 9.39 7.00 8.83
CA THR A 83 9.31 6.60 10.24
C THR A 83 8.88 7.74 11.17
N CYS A 84 8.70 8.96 10.66
CA CYS A 84 8.31 10.14 11.42
C CYS A 84 6.96 10.67 10.94
N LEU A 85 5.96 10.67 11.82
CA LEU A 85 4.60 11.12 11.46
C LEU A 85 4.58 12.57 10.99
N ASP A 86 5.30 13.46 11.66
CA ASP A 86 5.33 14.89 11.31
C ASP A 86 5.95 15.12 9.93
N ASP A 87 6.95 14.34 9.56
CA ASP A 87 7.57 14.41 8.23
C ASP A 87 6.61 13.88 7.17
N ALA A 88 5.92 12.76 7.44
CA ALA A 88 4.90 12.22 6.56
C ALA A 88 3.73 13.20 6.36
N LYS A 89 3.30 13.90 7.42
CA LYS A 89 2.28 14.97 7.35
C LYS A 89 2.73 16.14 6.49
N LYS A 90 4.00 16.58 6.59
CA LYS A 90 4.55 17.61 5.70
C LYS A 90 4.56 17.17 4.24
N MET A 91 4.95 15.92 3.98
CA MET A 91 4.94 15.34 2.64
C MET A 91 3.51 15.22 2.08
N LEU A 92 2.53 14.83 2.90
CA LEU A 92 1.11 14.83 2.52
C LEU A 92 0.62 16.24 2.18
N ALA A 93 0.88 17.21 3.06
CA ALA A 93 0.46 18.60 2.87
C ALA A 93 1.04 19.18 1.57
N PHE A 94 2.29 18.86 1.25
CA PHE A 94 2.90 19.24 -0.02
C PHE A 94 2.21 18.54 -1.22
N SER A 95 1.97 17.24 -1.13
CA SER A 95 1.37 16.45 -2.22
C SER A 95 -0.07 16.87 -2.51
N ASN A 96 -0.82 17.26 -1.48
CA ASN A 96 -2.21 17.68 -1.59
C ASN A 96 -2.40 19.20 -1.74
N LYS A 97 -1.32 19.99 -1.87
CA LYS A 97 -1.42 21.47 -1.92
C LYS A 97 -2.26 21.98 -3.10
N ASP A 98 -2.19 21.27 -4.23
CA ASP A 98 -2.87 21.64 -5.47
C ASP A 98 -4.18 20.85 -5.63
N GLN A 99 -4.20 19.58 -5.21
CA GLN A 99 -5.33 18.67 -5.36
C GLN A 99 -5.36 17.63 -4.23
N ASP A 100 -6.52 17.43 -3.60
CA ASP A 100 -6.69 16.44 -2.53
C ASP A 100 -6.85 15.01 -3.09
N ARG A 101 -5.72 14.41 -3.50
CA ARG A 101 -5.67 13.10 -4.18
C ARG A 101 -4.87 12.04 -3.44
N ASN A 102 -4.29 12.36 -2.29
CA ASN A 102 -3.46 11.43 -1.53
C ASN A 102 -4.02 11.24 -0.12
N ASP A 103 -3.81 10.05 0.42
CA ASP A 103 -4.06 9.68 1.81
C ASP A 103 -2.73 9.46 2.53
N LEU A 104 -2.70 9.79 3.81
CA LEU A 104 -1.66 9.34 4.72
C LEU A 104 -2.14 8.05 5.40
N ILE A 105 -1.36 6.99 5.23
CA ILE A 105 -1.62 5.71 5.89
C ILE A 105 -0.48 5.33 6.83
N ALA A 106 -0.82 4.62 7.90
CA ALA A 106 0.13 3.89 8.71
C ALA A 106 0.04 2.40 8.37
N ILE A 107 1.18 1.73 8.44
CA ILE A 107 1.29 0.31 8.15
C ILE A 107 1.86 -0.44 9.35
N SER A 108 1.37 -1.64 9.57
CA SER A 108 1.86 -2.55 10.61
C SER A 108 2.02 -3.95 10.04
N LEU A 109 3.06 -4.68 10.44
CA LEU A 109 3.24 -6.08 10.07
C LEU A 109 2.50 -6.97 11.07
N TYR A 110 1.55 -7.75 10.55
CA TYR A 110 0.82 -8.72 11.35
C TYR A 110 1.79 -9.78 11.92
N ASN A 111 1.81 -9.92 13.25
CA ASN A 111 2.67 -10.84 14.02
C ASN A 111 4.17 -10.48 14.18
N LYS A 112 4.63 -9.24 13.89
CA LYS A 112 5.98 -8.80 14.29
C LYS A 112 5.94 -7.71 15.38
N ILE A 113 6.80 -7.86 16.39
CA ILE A 113 6.94 -6.95 17.54
C ILE A 113 8.25 -6.13 17.47
N GLU A 114 9.12 -6.40 16.50
CA GLU A 114 10.42 -5.72 16.38
C GLU A 114 10.31 -4.40 15.58
N ASN A 115 11.03 -3.36 16.04
CA ASN A 115 11.16 -2.04 15.40
C ASN A 115 9.87 -1.22 15.28
N THR A 116 9.09 -1.17 16.35
CA THR A 116 7.75 -0.59 16.35
C THR A 116 7.78 0.79 16.96
N ILE A 117 7.07 1.73 16.34
CA ILE A 117 6.91 3.08 16.91
C ILE A 117 5.77 3.00 17.93
N ASP A 118 6.08 3.16 19.22
CA ASP A 118 5.07 3.40 20.25
C ASP A 118 4.46 4.78 19.99
N ALA A 119 3.28 4.80 19.38
CA ALA A 119 2.52 6.01 19.16
C ALA A 119 1.10 5.82 19.70
N GLU A 120 0.60 6.82 20.44
CA GLU A 120 -0.83 7.00 20.59
C GLU A 120 -1.40 7.22 19.18
N PHE A 121 -2.01 6.18 18.63
CA PHE A 121 -2.44 6.12 17.24
C PHE A 121 -3.94 6.43 17.14
N GLU A 122 -4.28 7.56 16.50
CA GLU A 122 -5.64 7.89 16.09
C GLU A 122 -5.81 7.62 14.60
N GLY A 123 -6.45 6.49 14.25
CA GLY A 123 -6.76 6.16 12.87
C GLY A 123 -7.75 5.00 12.73
N GLU A 124 -8.35 4.88 11.54
CA GLU A 124 -9.27 3.81 11.19
C GLU A 124 -8.50 2.63 10.58
N LEU A 125 -8.66 1.43 11.14
CA LEU A 125 -8.19 0.20 10.48
C LEU A 125 -9.01 0.00 9.20
N LEU A 126 -8.34 0.05 8.04
CA LEU A 126 -8.98 -0.18 6.75
C LEU A 126 -9.10 -1.68 6.43
N GLY A 127 -8.14 -2.48 6.88
CA GLY A 127 -8.08 -3.91 6.62
C GLY A 127 -6.64 -4.44 6.58
N CYS A 128 -6.48 -5.62 6.02
CA CYS A 128 -5.23 -6.30 5.82
C CYS A 128 -4.97 -6.54 4.34
N ASP A 129 -3.78 -6.15 3.91
CA ASP A 129 -3.22 -6.44 2.61
C ASP A 129 -2.21 -7.59 2.69
N LEU A 130 -1.90 -8.20 1.56
CA LEU A 130 -0.96 -9.32 1.43
C LEU A 130 0.12 -8.94 0.44
N TYR A 131 1.30 -8.61 0.98
CA TYR A 131 2.40 -8.04 0.22
C TYR A 131 3.58 -9.00 0.14
N CYS A 132 4.16 -9.13 -1.05
CA CYS A 132 5.43 -9.81 -1.25
C CYS A 132 6.49 -8.81 -1.73
N ASP A 133 7.64 -8.82 -1.07
CA ASP A 133 8.77 -7.96 -1.41
C ASP A 133 9.17 -8.18 -2.88
N GLY A 134 9.22 -7.08 -3.66
CA GLY A 134 9.66 -7.11 -5.06
C GLY A 134 8.56 -7.49 -6.06
N PHE A 135 7.38 -7.84 -5.55
CA PHE A 135 6.22 -8.20 -6.36
C PHE A 135 5.05 -7.23 -6.18
N GLY A 136 4.73 -6.85 -4.93
CA GLY A 136 3.60 -5.98 -4.63
C GLY A 136 2.48 -6.72 -3.89
N SER A 137 1.25 -6.21 -4.02
CA SER A 137 0.08 -6.79 -3.34
C SER A 137 -0.51 -7.94 -4.15
N LEU A 138 -0.60 -9.10 -3.52
CA LEU A 138 -1.30 -10.26 -4.06
C LEU A 138 -2.80 -9.99 -4.20
N ILE A 139 -3.40 -9.13 -3.37
CA ILE A 139 -4.82 -8.76 -3.52
C ILE A 139 -5.01 -7.95 -4.81
N ARG A 140 -4.14 -6.95 -5.05
CA ARG A 140 -4.17 -6.14 -6.26
C ARG A 140 -3.94 -7.00 -7.52
N GLU A 141 -2.88 -7.81 -7.51
CA GLU A 141 -2.49 -8.63 -8.67
C GLU A 141 -3.40 -9.84 -8.91
N GLY A 142 -4.07 -10.35 -7.86
CA GLY A 142 -4.99 -11.45 -7.98
C GLY A 142 -6.40 -10.98 -8.20
N ILE A 143 -7.06 -10.56 -7.12
CA ILE A 143 -8.49 -10.25 -7.12
C ILE A 143 -8.82 -9.09 -8.07
N PHE A 144 -8.05 -8.00 -8.05
CA PHE A 144 -8.39 -6.82 -8.87
C PHE A 144 -7.92 -6.92 -10.33
N ASN A 145 -6.79 -7.55 -10.60
CA ASN A 145 -6.26 -7.70 -11.96
C ASN A 145 -6.83 -8.95 -12.70
N LYS A 146 -7.17 -10.02 -11.96
CA LYS A 146 -7.67 -11.30 -12.48
C LYS A 146 -8.89 -11.82 -11.68
N PRO A 147 -9.98 -11.03 -11.57
CA PRO A 147 -11.13 -11.35 -10.72
C PRO A 147 -11.79 -12.70 -11.05
N GLU A 148 -11.69 -13.16 -12.30
CA GLU A 148 -12.22 -14.45 -12.74
C GLU A 148 -11.54 -15.65 -12.06
N LEU A 149 -10.25 -15.53 -11.70
CA LEU A 149 -9.48 -16.59 -11.05
C LEU A 149 -9.73 -16.63 -9.53
N PHE A 150 -10.13 -15.50 -8.94
CA PHE A 150 -10.25 -15.32 -7.50
C PHE A 150 -11.65 -14.91 -7.04
N ARG A 151 -12.69 -15.25 -7.81
CA ARG A 151 -14.07 -14.80 -7.59
C ARG A 151 -14.61 -15.11 -6.19
N GLU A 152 -14.29 -16.27 -5.64
CA GLU A 152 -14.71 -16.65 -4.28
C GLU A 152 -14.10 -15.73 -3.20
N TYR A 153 -12.90 -15.21 -3.44
CA TYR A 153 -12.22 -14.35 -2.47
C TYR A 153 -12.63 -12.89 -2.60
N ALA A 154 -13.10 -12.45 -3.77
CA ALA A 154 -13.64 -11.11 -3.97
C ALA A 154 -14.81 -10.80 -3.01
N THR A 155 -15.64 -11.78 -2.66
CA THR A 155 -16.75 -11.61 -1.70
C THR A 155 -16.30 -11.46 -0.25
N ASN A 156 -15.01 -11.70 0.04
CA ASN A 156 -14.43 -11.55 1.36
C ASN A 156 -13.71 -10.20 1.54
N LEU A 157 -13.68 -9.36 0.50
CA LEU A 157 -13.18 -8.00 0.61
C LEU A 157 -14.17 -7.11 1.37
N ASN A 158 -13.65 -6.27 2.25
CA ASN A 158 -14.42 -5.24 2.92
C ASN A 158 -14.62 -4.00 2.01
N LYS A 159 -15.28 -2.96 2.53
CA LYS A 159 -15.56 -1.72 1.79
C LYS A 159 -14.32 -1.02 1.21
N ASN A 160 -13.13 -1.30 1.75
CA ASN A 160 -11.85 -0.70 1.35
C ASN A 160 -11.07 -1.59 0.38
N GLY A 161 -11.65 -2.68 -0.12
CA GLY A 161 -10.97 -3.60 -1.04
C GLY A 161 -9.84 -4.39 -0.40
N LEU A 162 -9.93 -4.63 0.91
CA LEU A 162 -8.97 -5.38 1.72
C LEU A 162 -9.66 -6.52 2.46
N PHE A 163 -8.88 -7.50 2.94
CA PHE A 163 -9.43 -8.50 3.86
C PHE A 163 -9.57 -7.92 5.26
N ASP A 164 -10.55 -8.40 6.02
CA ASP A 164 -10.51 -8.25 7.48
C ASP A 164 -9.35 -9.09 8.05
N ILE A 165 -8.95 -8.80 9.29
CA ILE A 165 -7.90 -9.56 9.99
C ILE A 165 -8.44 -10.94 10.38
N ASN A 166 -8.58 -11.82 9.39
CA ASN A 166 -9.07 -13.19 9.51
C ASN A 166 -8.01 -14.15 8.95
N LYS A 167 -7.29 -14.82 9.86
CA LYS A 167 -6.19 -15.73 9.51
C LYS A 167 -6.58 -16.82 8.51
N ASN A 168 -7.82 -17.33 8.57
CA ASN A 168 -8.25 -18.43 7.72
C ASN A 168 -8.43 -17.99 6.25
N ILE A 169 -9.06 -16.83 6.03
CA ILE A 169 -9.25 -16.30 4.66
C ILE A 169 -7.89 -15.92 4.06
N ILE A 170 -7.05 -15.23 4.83
CA ILE A 170 -5.71 -14.84 4.39
C ILE A 170 -4.89 -16.07 3.97
N GLN A 171 -4.82 -17.10 4.81
CA GLN A 171 -4.08 -18.31 4.50
C GLN A 171 -4.61 -19.00 3.25
N LYS A 172 -5.93 -19.22 3.17
CA LYS A 172 -6.56 -19.88 2.02
C LYS A 172 -6.38 -19.09 0.73
N TYR A 173 -6.40 -17.76 0.79
CA TYR A 173 -6.17 -16.92 -0.39
C TYR A 173 -4.73 -17.03 -0.86
N THR A 174 -3.77 -16.94 0.06
CA THR A 174 -2.35 -17.12 -0.23
C THR A 174 -2.11 -18.46 -0.91
N GLU A 175 -2.55 -19.56 -0.32
CA GLU A 175 -2.41 -20.92 -0.88
C GLU A 175 -3.01 -21.03 -2.29
N MET A 176 -4.21 -20.46 -2.51
CA MET A 176 -4.84 -20.42 -3.82
C MET A 176 -4.01 -19.62 -4.83
N TYR A 177 -3.48 -18.47 -4.43
CA TYR A 177 -2.65 -17.63 -5.29
C TYR A 177 -1.41 -18.39 -5.78
N GLU A 178 -0.73 -19.15 -4.90
CA GLU A 178 0.44 -19.94 -5.28
C GLU A 178 0.08 -21.05 -6.29
N ILE A 179 -1.07 -21.71 -6.12
CA ILE A 179 -1.53 -22.76 -7.05
C ILE A 179 -1.86 -22.17 -8.43
N VAL A 180 -2.59 -21.06 -8.43
CA VAL A 180 -3.07 -20.41 -9.65
C VAL A 180 -1.92 -19.74 -10.41
N SER A 181 -0.93 -19.17 -9.72
CA SER A 181 0.17 -18.44 -10.36
C SER A 181 1.02 -19.32 -11.27
N VAL A 182 1.31 -20.55 -10.83
CA VAL A 182 2.02 -21.56 -11.62
C VAL A 182 1.25 -21.93 -12.89
N SER A 183 -0.08 -21.99 -12.82
CA SER A 183 -0.92 -22.55 -13.88
C SER A 183 -1.43 -21.52 -14.89
N ASN A 184 -1.39 -20.21 -14.57
CA ASN A 184 -2.08 -19.17 -15.34
C ASN A 184 -1.17 -18.01 -15.78
N ASN A 185 0.16 -18.20 -15.80
CA ASN A 185 1.12 -17.14 -16.10
C ASN A 185 0.91 -15.89 -15.24
N LEU A 186 0.52 -16.06 -13.97
CA LEU A 186 0.70 -14.96 -13.03
C LEU A 186 2.18 -14.91 -12.66
N GLU A 187 2.64 -13.74 -12.26
CA GLU A 187 4.01 -13.60 -11.79
C GLU A 187 4.22 -14.50 -10.56
N GLN A 188 5.30 -15.26 -10.60
CA GLN A 188 5.68 -16.13 -9.49
C GLN A 188 6.40 -15.27 -8.46
N PHE A 189 6.05 -15.45 -7.19
CA PHE A 189 6.77 -14.84 -6.08
C PHE A 189 7.70 -15.88 -5.44
N ASP A 190 8.86 -15.45 -4.99
CA ASP A 190 9.91 -16.30 -4.37
C ASP A 190 10.21 -15.92 -2.92
N GLY A 191 9.50 -14.93 -2.39
CA GLY A 191 9.70 -14.37 -1.05
C GLY A 191 8.58 -14.69 -0.05
N PRO A 192 8.79 -14.40 1.25
CA PRO A 192 7.77 -14.55 2.26
C PRO A 192 6.64 -13.53 2.06
N ILE A 193 5.40 -14.01 2.02
CA ILE A 193 4.22 -13.14 2.00
C ILE A 193 4.00 -12.55 3.39
N LYS A 194 3.83 -11.23 3.41
CA LYS A 194 3.59 -10.45 4.63
C LYS A 194 2.14 -9.99 4.66
N SER A 195 1.48 -10.23 5.78
CA SER A 195 0.19 -9.61 6.08
C SER A 195 0.42 -8.21 6.65
N VAL A 196 -0.01 -7.18 5.92
CA VAL A 196 0.18 -5.78 6.28
C VAL A 196 -1.16 -5.18 6.68
N SER A 197 -1.29 -4.78 7.94
CA SER A 197 -2.46 -4.03 8.40
C SER A 197 -2.33 -2.57 7.96
N VAL A 198 -3.38 -2.04 7.35
CA VAL A 198 -3.43 -0.69 6.78
C VAL A 198 -4.37 0.17 7.60
N TYR A 199 -3.87 1.32 8.04
CA TYR A 199 -4.66 2.26 8.82
C TYR A 199 -4.69 3.63 8.14
N LYS A 200 -5.86 4.25 8.06
CA LYS A 200 -6.02 5.63 7.58
C LYS A 200 -5.94 6.59 8.75
N LEU A 201 -5.12 7.62 8.63
CA LEU A 201 -5.02 8.69 9.61
C LEU A 201 -6.05 9.78 9.31
N PHE A 202 -6.58 10.40 10.37
CA PHE A 202 -7.53 11.51 10.30
C PHE A 202 -6.84 12.87 10.12
#